data_AF-A0A9L0RVR8-F1
#
_entry.id   AF-A0A9L0RVR8-F1
#
_cell.length_a   1.000
_cell.length_b   1.000
_cell.length_c   1.000
_cell.angle_alpha   90.00
_cell.angle_beta   90.00
_cell.angle_gamma   90.00
#
_symmetry.space_group_name_H-M   'P 1'
#
loop_
_entity.id
_entity.type
_entity.pdbx_description
1 polymer ?
#
loop_
_entity_poly.entity_id
_entity_poly.type
_entity_poly.pdbx_seq_one_letter_code
_entity_poly.pdbx_strand_id
1 'polypeptide(L)'
;MPRPRELFRGAEPEPPARVPGPRVPATLPPRVPATPSPPVCPERCAGIMLGVIKNSLFGSVETWPWQVLSKGDKEEVSYEERACEGGKFATVEVTDKPVDEALREAMPKVVKYVGGTNDKGIGMGMTVPISFAVFPSEDGSLQKKLKVWFRIPNQFQSSPPVPSDDSVKIEEREGITVYSTQFGGYAKEADYIAHAAQLRTALEGTATYRSDIYFCTGYDPPMKPYGRRNEVWLVKT
;
A
#
# COMPACT_ATOMS: atom_id res chain seq x y z
N MET A 1 -58.21 83.80 -38.66
CA MET A 1 -59.59 83.89 -38.12
C MET A 1 -60.53 83.50 -39.26
N PRO A 2 -61.58 82.66 -39.08
CA PRO A 2 -62.12 82.04 -37.86
C PRO A 2 -62.06 80.48 -37.84
N ARG A 3 -62.40 79.89 -36.68
CA ARG A 3 -62.72 78.45 -36.43
C ARG A 3 -64.27 78.26 -36.40
N PRO A 4 -64.90 77.21 -35.80
CA PRO A 4 -64.64 75.76 -35.61
C PRO A 4 -65.89 74.86 -35.91
N ARG A 5 -65.83 73.57 -35.48
CA ARG A 5 -66.89 72.54 -35.20
C ARG A 5 -67.18 71.58 -36.37
N GLU A 6 -67.36 70.26 -36.21
CA GLU A 6 -67.81 69.39 -35.10
C GLU A 6 -67.35 67.93 -35.39
N LEU A 7 -66.69 67.23 -34.46
CA LEU A 7 -67.22 66.10 -33.67
C LEU A 7 -68.09 65.06 -34.43
N PHE A 8 -67.51 63.90 -34.78
CA PHE A 8 -68.26 62.63 -34.82
C PHE A 8 -67.41 61.46 -34.30
N ARG A 9 -68.03 60.72 -33.39
CA ARG A 9 -67.60 59.49 -32.73
C ARG A 9 -67.71 58.31 -33.68
N GLY A 10 -66.79 57.35 -33.57
CA GLY A 10 -67.05 55.95 -33.93
C GLY A 10 -65.92 55.28 -34.70
N ALA A 11 -65.00 54.67 -33.98
CA ALA A 11 -64.25 53.49 -34.45
C ALA A 11 -63.52 52.86 -33.27
N GLU A 12 -64.02 51.72 -32.80
CA GLU A 12 -63.20 50.75 -32.06
C GLU A 12 -63.19 49.46 -32.86
N PRO A 13 -62.03 49.05 -33.37
CA PRO A 13 -61.72 47.65 -33.59
C PRO A 13 -60.58 47.23 -32.64
N GLU A 14 -60.83 46.15 -31.90
CA GLU A 14 -59.86 45.51 -31.01
C GLU A 14 -58.57 45.09 -31.76
N PRO A 15 -57.40 45.18 -31.10
CA PRO A 15 -56.12 44.87 -31.70
C PRO A 15 -55.88 43.34 -31.84
N PRO A 16 -55.12 42.92 -32.88
CA PRO A 16 -54.88 41.52 -33.17
C PRO A 16 -53.99 40.82 -32.13
N ALA A 17 -54.28 39.53 -31.94
CA ALA A 17 -53.60 38.62 -31.03
C ALA A 17 -52.07 38.60 -31.21
N ARG A 18 -51.34 38.71 -30.09
CA ARG A 18 -49.88 38.65 -30.02
C ARG A 18 -49.35 37.29 -30.50
N VAL A 19 -48.45 37.34 -31.47
CA VAL A 19 -47.57 36.23 -31.85
C VAL A 19 -46.52 36.04 -30.75
N PRO A 20 -46.30 34.81 -30.23
CA PRO A 20 -45.30 34.56 -29.19
C PRO A 20 -43.88 34.69 -29.76
N GLY A 21 -43.05 35.49 -29.07
CA GLY A 21 -41.65 35.73 -29.42
C GLY A 21 -40.73 34.51 -29.24
N PRO A 22 -39.49 34.58 -29.76
CA PRO A 22 -38.55 33.45 -29.76
C PRO A 22 -38.09 33.10 -28.34
N ARG A 23 -38.08 31.78 -28.04
CA ARG A 23 -37.59 31.23 -26.77
C ARG A 23 -36.07 31.37 -26.69
N VAL A 24 -35.59 32.03 -25.64
CA VAL A 24 -34.16 32.10 -25.28
C VAL A 24 -33.70 30.71 -24.80
N PRO A 25 -32.52 30.20 -25.22
CA PRO A 25 -32.00 28.93 -24.69
C PRO A 25 -31.62 29.07 -23.22
N ALA A 26 -32.04 28.12 -22.40
CA ALA A 26 -31.64 28.05 -21.00
C ALA A 26 -30.14 27.78 -20.88
N THR A 27 -29.43 28.66 -20.17
CA THR A 27 -28.03 28.51 -19.77
C THR A 27 -27.90 27.32 -18.81
N LEU A 28 -27.04 26.35 -19.16
CA LEU A 28 -26.67 25.23 -18.29
C LEU A 28 -25.96 25.74 -17.03
N PRO A 29 -26.25 25.21 -15.83
CA PRO A 29 -25.51 25.56 -14.62
C PRO A 29 -24.05 25.03 -14.70
N PRO A 30 -23.09 25.68 -14.01
CA PRO A 30 -21.71 25.22 -13.98
C PRO A 30 -21.59 23.84 -13.34
N ARG A 31 -20.75 22.97 -13.92
CA ARG A 31 -20.42 21.65 -13.36
C ARG A 31 -19.76 21.81 -11.99
N VAL A 32 -20.38 21.23 -10.97
CA VAL A 32 -19.77 21.02 -9.65
C VAL A 32 -18.63 20.01 -9.80
N PRO A 33 -17.40 20.26 -9.30
CA PRO A 33 -16.37 19.24 -9.27
C PRO A 33 -16.81 18.08 -8.38
N ALA A 34 -16.70 16.86 -8.89
CA ALA A 34 -17.01 15.65 -8.14
C ALA A 34 -16.14 15.59 -6.87
N THR A 35 -16.80 15.53 -5.71
CA THR A 35 -16.13 15.16 -4.46
C THR A 35 -15.57 13.75 -4.58
N PRO A 36 -14.31 13.49 -4.17
CA PRO A 36 -13.79 12.14 -4.13
C PRO A 36 -14.62 11.33 -3.14
N SER A 37 -15.25 10.27 -3.64
CA SER A 37 -15.91 9.25 -2.82
C SER A 37 -14.93 8.66 -1.80
N PRO A 38 -15.34 8.47 -0.53
CA PRO A 38 -14.48 7.84 0.46
C PRO A 38 -14.11 6.41 0.00
N PRO A 39 -12.87 5.94 0.26
CA PRO A 39 -12.48 4.59 -0.09
C PRO A 39 -13.35 3.59 0.66
N VAL A 40 -13.95 2.67 -0.09
CA VAL A 40 -14.73 1.54 0.43
C VAL A 40 -13.79 0.66 1.25
N CYS A 41 -13.91 0.73 2.58
CA CYS A 41 -13.24 -0.15 3.52
C CYS A 41 -13.68 -1.62 3.29
N PRO A 42 -12.77 -2.58 3.11
CA PRO A 42 -13.14 -3.99 3.11
C PRO A 42 -13.28 -4.46 4.57
N GLU A 43 -14.45 -4.25 5.16
CA GLU A 43 -14.80 -4.61 6.55
C GLU A 43 -14.68 -6.12 6.90
N ARG A 44 -14.36 -6.99 5.93
CA ARG A 44 -14.24 -8.43 6.17
C ARG A 44 -12.86 -8.92 6.66
N CYS A 45 -11.82 -8.08 6.66
CA CYS A 45 -10.51 -8.45 7.24
C CYS A 45 -10.38 -8.09 8.74
N ALA A 46 -11.22 -7.17 9.24
CA ALA A 46 -11.13 -6.66 10.61
C ALA A 46 -11.44 -7.72 11.69
N GLY A 47 -12.34 -8.67 11.40
CA GLY A 47 -12.75 -9.70 12.36
C GLY A 47 -11.67 -10.74 12.68
N ILE A 48 -10.79 -11.04 11.72
CA ILE A 48 -9.72 -12.05 11.90
C ILE A 48 -8.54 -11.44 12.67
N MET A 49 -8.25 -10.16 12.45
CA MET A 49 -7.19 -9.45 13.18
C MET A 49 -7.52 -9.28 14.67
N LEU A 50 -8.79 -9.06 15.03
CA LEU A 50 -9.19 -8.91 16.44
C LEU A 50 -8.98 -10.19 17.28
N GLY A 51 -9.12 -11.37 16.67
CA GLY A 51 -8.89 -12.66 17.34
C GLY A 51 -7.42 -12.92 17.64
N VAL A 52 -6.53 -12.56 16.71
CA VAL A 52 -5.07 -12.67 16.89
C VAL A 52 -4.57 -11.62 17.89
N ILE A 53 -5.23 -10.46 17.97
CA ILE A 53 -4.92 -9.41 18.95
C ILE A 53 -5.21 -9.88 20.40
N LYS A 54 -6.15 -10.80 20.63
CA LYS A 54 -6.40 -11.30 22.00
C LYS A 54 -5.24 -12.13 22.57
N ASN A 55 -4.47 -12.82 21.73
CA ASN A 55 -3.21 -13.46 22.17
C ASN A 55 -2.00 -12.53 22.08
N SER A 56 -2.12 -11.41 21.35
CA SER A 56 -1.05 -10.41 21.19
C SER A 56 -1.06 -9.31 22.27
N LEU A 57 -2.09 -9.24 23.12
CA LEU A 57 -2.12 -8.29 24.25
C LEU A 57 -1.08 -8.60 25.34
N PHE A 58 -0.41 -9.76 25.28
CA PHE A 58 0.65 -10.17 26.22
C PHE A 58 1.89 -10.78 25.54
N GLY A 59 2.01 -10.69 24.21
CA GLY A 59 3.15 -11.25 23.47
C GLY A 59 4.17 -10.18 23.10
N SER A 60 5.41 -10.34 23.53
CA SER A 60 6.57 -9.57 23.06
C SER A 60 6.68 -9.66 21.53
N VAL A 61 6.60 -8.53 20.84
CA VAL A 61 6.95 -8.46 19.42
C VAL A 61 8.47 -8.65 19.31
N GLU A 62 8.92 -9.72 18.66
CA GLU A 62 10.34 -9.97 18.45
C GLU A 62 10.82 -9.20 17.22
N THR A 63 11.91 -8.46 17.36
CA THR A 63 12.53 -7.75 16.23
C THR A 63 13.52 -8.69 15.54
N TRP A 64 13.50 -8.76 14.21
CA TRP A 64 14.52 -9.45 13.43
C TRP A 64 15.89 -8.91 13.85
N PRO A 65 16.82 -9.72 14.36
CA PRO A 65 18.16 -9.24 14.69
C PRO A 65 18.89 -8.75 13.43
N TRP A 66 19.32 -7.50 13.46
CA TRP A 66 20.21 -6.91 12.46
C TRP A 66 21.29 -6.07 13.13
N GLN A 67 22.45 -6.01 12.49
CA GLN A 67 23.55 -5.15 12.87
C GLN A 67 23.73 -4.05 11.83
N VAL A 68 23.73 -2.79 12.26
CA VAL A 68 24.10 -1.67 11.37
C VAL A 68 25.60 -1.70 11.16
N LEU A 69 26.03 -1.87 9.90
CA LEU A 69 27.42 -1.90 9.48
C LEU A 69 27.93 -0.50 9.16
N SER A 70 27.12 0.27 8.44
CA SER A 70 27.45 1.63 8.02
C SER A 70 26.19 2.47 7.87
N LYS A 71 26.35 3.79 7.89
CA LYS A 71 25.31 4.75 7.55
C LYS A 71 25.85 5.69 6.49
N GLY A 72 25.00 6.08 5.56
CA GLY A 72 25.33 7.04 4.53
C GLY A 72 24.17 7.99 4.29
N ASP A 73 24.53 9.20 3.90
CA ASP A 73 23.59 10.23 3.51
C ASP A 73 24.06 10.76 2.16
N LYS A 74 23.19 10.69 1.15
CA LYS A 74 23.47 11.28 -0.17
C LYS A 74 22.20 11.99 -0.63
N GLU A 75 22.35 13.27 -0.95
CA GLU A 75 21.22 14.16 -1.26
C GLU A 75 20.19 14.19 -0.12
N GLU A 76 18.92 13.90 -0.42
CA GLU A 76 17.80 13.87 0.55
C GLU A 76 17.50 12.44 1.05
N VAL A 77 18.40 11.48 0.79
CA VAL A 77 18.22 10.06 1.15
C VAL A 77 19.26 9.64 2.17
N SER A 78 18.79 9.36 3.39
CA SER A 78 19.55 8.61 4.39
C SER A 78 19.35 7.11 4.18
N TYR A 79 20.44 6.36 4.25
CA TYR A 79 20.44 4.91 4.19
C TYR A 79 21.37 4.28 5.22
N GLU A 80 21.04 3.05 5.60
CA GLU A 80 21.84 2.24 6.51
C GLU A 80 22.19 0.91 5.82
N GLU A 81 23.45 0.51 5.90
CA GLU A 81 23.85 -0.84 5.56
C GLU A 81 23.66 -1.72 6.79
N ARG A 82 22.86 -2.77 6.66
CA ARG A 82 22.49 -3.67 7.75
C ARG A 82 22.80 -5.10 7.38
N ALA A 83 23.46 -5.83 8.27
CA ALA A 83 23.55 -7.28 8.21
C ALA A 83 22.37 -7.87 8.99
N CYS A 84 21.43 -8.48 8.28
CA CYS A 84 20.29 -9.19 8.85
C CYS A 84 20.67 -10.66 9.06
N GLU A 85 20.40 -11.19 10.26
CA GLU A 85 20.68 -12.60 10.52
C GLU A 85 19.80 -13.53 9.68
N GLY A 86 20.35 -14.67 9.30
CA GLY A 86 19.63 -15.74 8.62
C GLY A 86 18.70 -16.51 9.56
N GLY A 87 18.26 -17.67 9.08
CA GLY A 87 17.42 -18.60 9.80
C GLY A 87 16.29 -19.14 8.94
N LYS A 88 15.25 -19.64 9.58
CA LYS A 88 14.04 -20.15 8.96
C LYS A 88 12.99 -19.06 8.83
N PHE A 89 12.44 -18.95 7.63
CA PHE A 89 11.43 -17.98 7.26
C PHE A 89 10.18 -18.72 6.77
N ALA A 90 9.02 -18.28 7.25
CA ALA A 90 7.75 -18.65 6.64
C ALA A 90 7.55 -17.75 5.41
N THR A 91 7.38 -18.39 4.26
CA THR A 91 7.25 -17.72 2.98
C THR A 91 5.95 -18.09 2.30
N VAL A 92 5.34 -17.11 1.65
CA VAL A 92 4.16 -17.31 0.80
C VAL A 92 4.43 -16.61 -0.51
N GLU A 93 4.39 -17.35 -1.60
CA GLU A 93 4.59 -16.83 -2.96
C GLU A 93 3.24 -16.75 -3.67
N VAL A 94 2.96 -15.60 -4.28
CA VAL A 94 1.76 -15.38 -5.10
C VAL A 94 2.22 -14.81 -6.43
N THR A 95 1.79 -15.45 -7.52
CA THR A 95 2.05 -15.05 -8.90
C THR A 95 0.77 -14.59 -9.59
N ASP A 96 0.91 -13.97 -10.76
CA ASP A 96 -0.16 -13.54 -11.65
C ASP A 96 -1.09 -12.47 -11.09
N LYS A 97 -0.69 -11.82 -9.98
CA LYS A 97 -1.44 -10.74 -9.32
C LYS A 97 -0.56 -9.51 -9.07
N PRO A 98 -1.15 -8.29 -9.08
CA PRO A 98 -0.46 -7.08 -8.62
C PRO A 98 0.01 -7.22 -7.16
N VAL A 99 1.05 -6.47 -6.79
CA VAL A 99 1.69 -6.53 -5.47
C VAL A 99 0.69 -6.33 -4.34
N ASP A 100 -0.17 -5.32 -4.44
CA ASP A 100 -1.18 -5.01 -3.40
C ASP A 100 -2.19 -6.15 -3.20
N GLU A 101 -2.64 -6.77 -4.30
CA GLU A 101 -3.59 -7.89 -4.23
C GLU A 101 -2.91 -9.16 -3.71
N ALA A 102 -1.71 -9.44 -4.20
CA ALA A 102 -0.88 -10.56 -3.77
C ALA A 102 -0.58 -10.48 -2.27
N LEU A 103 -0.25 -9.29 -1.77
CA LEU A 103 0.00 -9.05 -0.34
C LEU A 103 -1.27 -9.26 0.50
N ARG A 104 -2.43 -8.80 0.02
CA ARG A 104 -3.72 -8.99 0.70
C ARG A 104 -4.13 -10.47 0.80
N GLU A 105 -3.66 -11.30 -0.13
CA GLU A 105 -3.86 -12.75 -0.08
C GLU A 105 -2.81 -13.47 0.78
N ALA A 106 -1.54 -13.10 0.64
CA ALA A 106 -0.43 -13.77 1.31
C ALA A 106 -0.34 -13.45 2.81
N MET A 107 -0.62 -12.19 3.19
CA MET A 107 -0.48 -11.74 4.57
C MET A 107 -1.37 -12.51 5.56
N PRO A 108 -2.68 -12.73 5.29
CA PRO A 108 -3.52 -13.55 6.18
C PRO A 108 -3.03 -14.99 6.33
N LYS A 109 -2.41 -15.59 5.31
CA LYS A 109 -1.87 -16.97 5.37
C LYS A 109 -0.72 -17.05 6.37
N VAL A 110 0.22 -16.11 6.29
CA VAL A 110 1.33 -15.99 7.25
C VAL A 110 0.83 -15.70 8.66
N VAL A 111 -0.08 -14.73 8.82
CA VAL A 111 -0.65 -14.35 10.13
C VAL A 111 -1.39 -15.53 10.78
N LYS A 112 -2.12 -16.33 10.01
CA LYS A 112 -2.77 -17.55 10.52
C LYS A 112 -1.76 -18.58 11.00
N TYR A 113 -0.71 -18.84 10.22
CA TYR A 113 0.35 -19.78 10.59
C TYR A 113 1.01 -19.40 11.92
N VAL A 114 1.42 -18.14 12.07
CA VAL A 114 2.05 -17.63 13.29
C VAL A 114 1.07 -17.48 14.44
N GLY A 115 -0.22 -17.32 14.14
CA GLY A 115 -1.31 -17.24 15.10
C GLY A 115 -1.78 -18.59 15.65
N GLY A 116 -1.24 -19.72 15.16
CA GLY A 116 -1.57 -21.06 15.66
C GLY A 116 -2.21 -22.00 14.64
N THR A 117 -2.35 -21.60 13.37
CA THR A 117 -2.76 -22.50 12.28
C THR A 117 -1.56 -23.30 11.78
N ASN A 118 -1.07 -24.18 12.65
CA ASN A 118 0.02 -25.12 12.41
C ASN A 118 -0.31 -26.46 13.06
N ASP A 119 0.45 -27.50 12.70
CA ASP A 119 0.30 -28.87 13.19
C ASP A 119 0.22 -28.99 14.73
N LYS A 120 0.88 -28.07 15.45
CA LYS A 120 0.93 -28.05 16.92
C LYS A 120 -0.14 -27.16 17.56
N GLY A 121 -0.88 -26.37 16.79
CA GLY A 121 -1.86 -25.41 17.32
C GLY A 121 -1.23 -24.26 18.13
N ILE A 122 0.07 -23.99 17.97
CA ILE A 122 0.81 -23.04 18.82
C ILE A 122 0.90 -21.67 18.15
N GLY A 123 0.42 -20.64 18.83
CA GLY A 123 0.69 -19.25 18.45
C GLY A 123 2.14 -18.88 18.72
N MET A 124 2.93 -18.67 17.68
CA MET A 124 4.35 -18.29 17.78
C MET A 124 4.55 -16.81 18.13
N GLY A 125 3.54 -15.97 17.90
CA GLY A 125 3.66 -14.51 18.03
C GLY A 125 4.17 -13.85 16.74
N MET A 126 4.18 -12.51 16.71
CA MET A 126 4.62 -11.74 15.55
C MET A 126 6.07 -11.30 15.67
N THR A 127 6.79 -11.33 14.55
CA THR A 127 8.11 -10.70 14.40
C THR A 127 8.02 -9.48 13.49
N VAL A 128 8.85 -8.47 13.73
CA VAL A 128 8.95 -7.28 12.88
C VAL A 128 10.37 -7.08 12.34
N PRO A 129 10.53 -6.50 11.14
CA PRO A 129 9.46 -6.15 10.21
C PRO A 129 8.93 -7.36 9.44
N ILE A 130 7.71 -7.24 8.92
CA ILE A 130 7.22 -8.15 7.88
C ILE A 130 7.81 -7.67 6.56
N SER A 131 8.54 -8.55 5.89
CA SER A 131 9.22 -8.24 4.63
C SER A 131 8.49 -8.91 3.48
N PHE A 132 8.40 -8.26 2.34
CA PHE A 132 7.93 -8.88 1.11
C PHE A 132 8.86 -8.51 -0.04
N ALA A 133 9.28 -9.55 -0.76
CA ALA A 133 10.13 -9.42 -1.91
C ALA A 133 9.29 -9.10 -3.13
N VAL A 134 9.71 -8.07 -3.85
CA VAL A 134 9.14 -7.66 -5.13
C VAL A 134 10.22 -7.73 -6.21
N PHE A 135 9.78 -8.01 -7.42
CA PHE A 135 10.66 -8.27 -8.55
C PHE A 135 10.42 -7.18 -9.59
N PRO A 136 11.34 -6.23 -9.75
CA PRO A 136 11.23 -5.22 -10.80
C PRO A 136 11.33 -5.86 -12.19
N SER A 137 10.59 -5.29 -13.12
CA SER A 137 10.65 -5.56 -14.56
C SER A 137 11.60 -4.55 -15.23
N GLU A 138 12.03 -4.87 -16.46
CA GLU A 138 12.91 -3.99 -17.24
C GLU A 138 12.28 -2.63 -17.58
N ASP A 139 10.95 -2.57 -17.64
CA ASP A 139 10.18 -1.34 -17.90
C ASP A 139 9.98 -0.46 -16.64
N GLY A 140 10.56 -0.85 -15.50
CA GLY A 140 10.44 -0.15 -14.22
C GLY A 140 9.17 -0.45 -13.44
N SER A 141 8.25 -1.25 -14.00
CA SER A 141 7.10 -1.77 -13.26
C SER A 141 7.50 -2.94 -12.33
N LEU A 142 6.60 -3.35 -11.46
CA LEU A 142 6.78 -4.59 -10.71
C LEU A 142 6.14 -5.77 -11.44
N GLN A 143 6.86 -6.87 -11.51
CA GLN A 143 6.30 -8.13 -11.97
C GLN A 143 5.09 -8.49 -11.10
N LYS A 144 4.13 -9.21 -11.71
CA LYS A 144 2.98 -9.79 -11.01
C LYS A 144 3.40 -10.99 -10.16
N LYS A 145 4.37 -10.78 -9.28
CA LYS A 145 4.98 -11.78 -8.42
C LYS A 145 5.38 -11.10 -7.11
N LEU A 146 4.92 -11.67 -6.01
CA LEU A 146 5.27 -11.24 -4.68
C LEU A 146 5.58 -12.45 -3.82
N LYS A 147 6.62 -12.33 -3.00
CA LYS A 147 6.95 -13.35 -1.99
C LYS A 147 6.99 -12.69 -0.63
N VAL A 148 6.09 -13.05 0.28
CA VAL A 148 6.14 -12.62 1.68
C VAL A 148 7.20 -13.43 2.41
N TRP A 149 7.98 -12.77 3.25
CA TRP A 149 9.01 -13.36 4.09
C TRP A 149 8.79 -12.92 5.53
N PHE A 150 8.48 -13.91 6.37
CA PHE A 150 8.29 -13.71 7.79
C PHE A 150 9.33 -14.53 8.54
N ARG A 151 10.16 -13.86 9.33
CA ARG A 151 11.16 -14.54 10.14
C ARG A 151 10.45 -15.29 11.27
N ILE A 152 10.74 -16.58 11.41
CA ILE A 152 10.18 -17.34 12.52
C ILE A 152 10.83 -16.84 13.84
N PRO A 153 10.09 -16.66 14.95
CA PRO A 153 10.67 -16.21 16.21
C PRO A 153 11.80 -17.12 16.69
N ASN A 154 12.78 -16.57 17.41
CA ASN A 154 13.99 -17.28 17.84
C ASN A 154 13.70 -18.60 18.57
N GLN A 155 12.64 -18.63 19.37
CA GLN A 155 12.20 -19.84 20.09
C GLN A 155 11.88 -21.02 19.16
N PHE A 156 11.42 -20.75 17.93
CA PHE A 156 10.97 -21.75 16.97
C PHE A 156 11.96 -21.95 15.81
N GLN A 157 13.07 -21.21 15.75
CA GLN A 157 14.08 -21.32 14.69
C GLN A 157 14.64 -22.74 14.54
N SER A 158 14.87 -23.44 15.64
CA SER A 158 15.40 -24.82 15.60
C SER A 158 14.39 -25.80 14.99
N SER A 159 13.14 -25.78 15.46
CA SER A 159 12.08 -26.71 15.04
C SER A 159 10.75 -25.97 14.86
N PRO A 160 10.56 -25.28 13.72
CA PRO A 160 9.33 -24.56 13.47
C PRO A 160 8.14 -25.53 13.34
N PRO A 161 6.94 -25.17 13.83
CA PRO A 161 5.72 -25.93 13.59
C PRO A 161 5.47 -26.10 12.09
N VAL A 162 4.91 -27.22 11.67
CA VAL A 162 4.59 -27.45 10.25
C VAL A 162 3.34 -26.63 9.90
N PRO A 163 3.36 -25.81 8.84
CA PRO A 163 2.19 -25.07 8.43
C PRO A 163 1.05 -26.01 8.02
N SER A 164 -0.18 -25.70 8.44
CA SER A 164 -1.36 -26.47 8.00
C SER A 164 -1.85 -26.07 6.60
N ASP A 165 -1.35 -24.96 6.06
CA ASP A 165 -1.66 -24.44 4.73
C ASP A 165 -0.47 -24.69 3.80
N ASP A 166 -0.67 -25.50 2.76
CA ASP A 166 0.38 -25.89 1.80
C ASP A 166 0.99 -24.70 1.03
N SER A 167 0.31 -23.54 1.02
CA SER A 167 0.84 -22.32 0.40
C SER A 167 1.90 -21.63 1.25
N VAL A 168 2.01 -21.96 2.54
CA VAL A 168 3.06 -21.48 3.44
C VAL A 168 4.22 -22.46 3.43
N LYS A 169 5.39 -22.00 2.97
CA LYS A 169 6.62 -22.80 2.92
C LYS A 169 7.62 -22.29 3.94
N ILE A 170 8.25 -23.22 4.65
CA ILE A 170 9.38 -22.89 5.52
C ILE A 170 10.65 -22.99 4.69
N GLU A 171 11.35 -21.88 4.54
CA GLU A 171 12.62 -21.79 3.84
C GLU A 171 13.73 -21.41 4.81
N GLU A 172 14.83 -22.16 4.80
CA GLU A 172 16.05 -21.79 5.51
C GLU A 172 16.92 -20.92 4.61
N ARG A 173 17.40 -19.80 5.15
CA ARG A 173 18.15 -18.80 4.41
C ARG A 173 19.32 -18.30 5.24
N GLU A 174 20.43 -18.07 4.57
CA GLU A 174 21.59 -17.43 5.15
C GLU A 174 21.30 -15.94 5.45
N GLY A 175 22.14 -15.34 6.29
CA GLY A 175 22.06 -13.91 6.56
C GLY A 175 22.26 -13.09 5.29
N ILE A 176 21.56 -11.97 5.19
CA ILE A 176 21.66 -11.05 4.05
C ILE A 176 22.16 -9.71 4.53
N THR A 177 23.01 -9.06 3.72
CA THR A 177 23.33 -7.65 3.91
C THR A 177 22.44 -6.82 3.01
N VAL A 178 21.81 -5.79 3.57
CA VAL A 178 20.88 -4.92 2.86
C VAL A 178 21.24 -3.47 3.07
N TYR A 179 20.95 -2.65 2.06
CA TYR A 179 20.88 -1.20 2.20
C TYR A 179 19.42 -0.82 2.43
N SER A 180 19.12 -0.26 3.59
CA SER A 180 17.77 0.13 3.98
C SER A 180 17.61 1.64 3.98
N THR A 181 16.53 2.14 3.39
CA THR A 181 16.07 3.53 3.56
C THR A 181 14.70 3.55 4.21
N GLN A 182 14.49 4.50 5.13
CA GLN A 182 13.24 4.65 5.87
C GLN A 182 12.43 5.80 5.29
N PHE A 183 11.12 5.59 5.15
CA PHE A 183 10.19 6.63 4.77
C PHE A 183 8.85 6.50 5.52
N GLY A 184 8.14 7.62 5.64
CA GLY A 184 6.86 7.70 6.33
C GLY A 184 5.68 7.67 5.38
N GLY A 185 4.47 7.58 5.95
CA GLY A 185 3.21 7.68 5.19
C GLY A 185 2.60 6.35 4.77
N TYR A 186 1.56 6.41 3.94
CA TYR A 186 0.93 5.21 3.35
C TYR A 186 1.74 4.78 2.13
N ALA A 187 2.60 3.78 2.31
CA ALA A 187 3.36 3.21 1.22
C ALA A 187 2.44 2.40 0.29
N LYS A 188 2.25 2.89 -0.93
CA LYS A 188 1.70 2.11 -2.06
C LYS A 188 2.83 1.57 -2.92
N GLU A 189 2.47 0.73 -3.87
CA GLU A 189 3.40 0.19 -4.88
C GLU A 189 4.28 1.28 -5.51
N ALA A 190 3.68 2.39 -5.95
CA ALA A 190 4.41 3.50 -6.56
C ALA A 190 5.42 4.18 -5.61
N ASP A 191 5.09 4.28 -4.32
CA ASP A 191 5.99 4.87 -3.33
C ASP A 191 7.21 3.97 -3.10
N TYR A 192 6.99 2.64 -3.04
CA TYR A 192 8.10 1.68 -2.94
C TYR A 192 9.02 1.73 -4.16
N ILE A 193 8.46 1.86 -5.38
CA ILE A 193 9.26 2.01 -6.61
C ILE A 193 10.07 3.31 -6.56
N ALA A 194 9.45 4.42 -6.17
CA ALA A 194 10.12 5.73 -6.08
C ALA A 194 11.26 5.72 -5.06
N HIS A 195 11.02 5.22 -3.83
CA HIS A 195 12.05 5.13 -2.80
C HIS A 195 13.15 4.12 -3.15
N ALA A 196 12.82 3.01 -3.84
CA ALA A 196 13.83 2.11 -4.37
C ALA A 196 14.72 2.81 -5.40
N ALA A 197 14.15 3.60 -6.31
CA ALA A 197 14.92 4.36 -7.29
C ALA A 197 15.83 5.41 -6.61
N GLN A 198 15.30 6.15 -5.63
CA GLN A 198 16.08 7.11 -4.85
C GLN A 198 17.27 6.44 -4.14
N LEU A 199 17.05 5.29 -3.50
CA LEU A 199 18.11 4.54 -2.84
C LEU A 199 19.15 4.01 -3.85
N ARG A 200 18.72 3.57 -5.04
CA ARG A 200 19.63 3.15 -6.12
C ARG A 200 20.54 4.29 -6.57
N THR A 201 20.00 5.49 -6.75
CA THR A 201 20.79 6.70 -7.07
C THR A 201 21.74 7.07 -5.93
N ALA A 202 21.29 6.94 -4.68
CA ALA A 202 22.13 7.20 -3.51
C ALA A 202 23.35 6.26 -3.44
N LEU A 203 23.17 5.00 -3.85
CA LEU A 203 24.20 3.96 -3.88
C LEU A 203 25.02 3.92 -5.18
N GLU A 204 24.65 4.72 -6.18
CA GLU A 204 25.33 4.74 -7.47
C GLU A 204 26.80 5.18 -7.30
N GLY A 205 27.70 4.32 -7.78
CA GLY A 205 29.15 4.50 -7.68
C GLY A 205 29.77 4.19 -6.31
N THR A 206 28.97 3.85 -5.29
CA THR A 206 29.47 3.59 -3.92
C THR A 206 29.26 2.14 -3.46
N ALA A 207 28.23 1.45 -3.95
CA ALA A 207 27.90 0.10 -3.54
C ALA A 207 27.32 -0.75 -4.68
N THR A 208 27.40 -2.07 -4.52
CA THR A 208 26.81 -3.06 -5.41
C THR A 208 25.61 -3.73 -4.75
N TYR A 209 24.55 -3.96 -5.52
CA TYR A 209 23.33 -4.57 -5.04
C TYR A 209 22.63 -5.34 -6.17
N ARG A 210 21.73 -6.24 -5.79
CA ARG A 210 20.86 -6.98 -6.70
C ARG A 210 19.83 -6.07 -7.35
N SER A 211 19.76 -6.10 -8.68
CA SER A 211 18.78 -5.34 -9.46
C SER A 211 17.47 -6.11 -9.69
N ASP A 212 17.50 -7.44 -9.54
CA ASP A 212 16.39 -8.35 -9.86
C ASP A 212 15.37 -8.52 -8.73
N ILE A 213 15.72 -8.09 -7.51
CA ILE A 213 14.89 -8.22 -6.32
C ILE A 213 15.19 -7.13 -5.31
N TYR A 214 14.15 -6.64 -4.65
CA TYR A 214 14.28 -5.84 -3.44
C TYR A 214 13.16 -6.16 -2.45
N PHE A 215 13.36 -5.80 -1.19
CA PHE A 215 12.36 -6.01 -0.16
C PHE A 215 11.69 -4.71 0.24
N CYS A 216 10.40 -4.81 0.44
CA CYS A 216 9.59 -3.79 1.06
C CYS A 216 9.26 -4.30 2.47
N THR A 217 9.52 -3.48 3.49
CA THR A 217 9.32 -3.89 4.88
C THR A 217 8.34 -2.96 5.58
N GLY A 218 7.40 -3.57 6.31
CA GLY A 218 6.40 -2.88 7.10
C GLY A 218 6.51 -3.30 8.55
N TYR A 219 6.63 -2.32 9.44
CA TYR A 219 6.71 -2.54 10.89
C TYR A 219 5.34 -2.51 11.57
N ASP A 220 4.36 -1.85 10.93
CA ASP A 220 3.06 -1.61 11.50
C ASP A 220 1.96 -2.43 10.83
N PRO A 221 1.03 -3.02 11.60
CA PRO A 221 -0.09 -3.77 11.05
C PRO A 221 -0.94 -2.89 10.11
N PRO A 222 -1.68 -3.50 9.15
CA PRO A 222 -2.47 -2.78 8.14
C PRO A 222 -3.44 -1.72 8.69
N MET A 223 -3.84 -1.85 9.96
CA MET A 223 -4.88 -1.05 10.61
C MET A 223 -4.37 0.22 11.32
N LYS A 224 -3.06 0.50 11.35
CA LYS A 224 -2.53 1.69 12.05
C LYS A 224 -2.50 2.91 11.10
N PRO A 225 -3.31 3.96 11.32
CA PRO A 225 -3.50 5.02 10.33
C PRO A 225 -2.40 6.09 10.28
N TYR A 226 -1.60 6.26 11.34
CA TYR A 226 -0.55 7.30 11.42
C TYR A 226 0.73 6.76 12.04
N GLY A 227 1.88 7.35 11.69
CA GLY A 227 3.19 6.99 12.25
C GLY A 227 3.68 5.62 11.81
N ARG A 228 3.34 5.18 10.58
CA ARG A 228 3.83 3.93 10.04
C ARG A 228 5.29 4.08 9.61
N ARG A 229 6.12 3.13 9.99
CA ARG A 229 7.49 3.00 9.50
C ARG A 229 7.50 1.99 8.36
N ASN A 230 7.81 2.47 7.16
CA ASN A 230 8.06 1.62 5.99
C ASN A 230 9.52 1.78 5.58
N GLU A 231 10.10 0.72 5.05
CA GLU A 231 11.46 0.77 4.53
C GLU A 231 11.57 -0.01 3.21
N VAL A 232 12.48 0.44 2.36
CA VAL A 232 12.94 -0.31 1.18
C VAL A 232 14.33 -0.84 1.47
N TRP A 233 14.54 -2.12 1.21
CA TRP A 233 15.81 -2.81 1.38
C TRP A 233 16.31 -3.33 0.03
N LEU A 234 17.47 -2.86 -0.41
CA LEU A 234 18.20 -3.42 -1.56
C LEU A 234 19.22 -4.45 -1.05
N VAL A 235 19.25 -5.63 -1.65
CA VAL A 235 20.15 -6.71 -1.23
C VAL A 235 21.54 -6.46 -1.78
N LYS A 236 22.55 -6.39 -0.91
CA LYS A 236 23.96 -6.27 -1.30
C LYS A 236 24.42 -7.55 -2.02
N THR A 237 25.17 -7.39 -3.10
CA THR A 237 25.82 -8.48 -3.85
C THR A 237 27.21 -8.79 -3.32
#